data_AF-A0AAV6TIT1-F1
#
_entry.id   AF-A0AAV6TIT1-F1
#
_cell.length_a   1.000
_cell.length_b   1.000
_cell.length_c   1.000
_cell.angle_alpha   90.00
_cell.angle_beta   90.00
_cell.angle_gamma   90.00
#
_symmetry.space_group_name_H-M   'P 1'
#
loop_
_entity.id
_entity.type
_entity.pdbx_description
1 polymer ?
#
loop_
_entity_poly.entity_id
_entity_poly.type
_entity_poly.pdbx_seq_one_letter_code
_entity_poly.pdbx_strand_id
1 'polypeptide(L)'
;MKYCGKSCQKNDWPDHKLECPYLRNHTDFRNKDIVHMIGKLILKLKGKDWKTATSRIFDVEVSFDDLLSQADHGLQNLSFEVLDITTPLESYIGKENMPDKEILKELYGKVMYSFNFYNK
;
A
#
# COMPACT_ATOMS: atom_id res chain seq x y z
N MET A 1 -9.29 13.75 3.18
CA MET A 1 -8.05 14.34 2.63
C MET A 1 -8.10 15.85 2.73
N LYS A 2 -7.00 16.50 3.10
CA LYS A 2 -6.85 17.95 3.11
C LYS A 2 -5.72 18.31 2.14
N TYR A 3 -5.93 19.35 1.32
CA TYR A 3 -4.99 19.76 0.28
C TYR A 3 -4.59 21.21 0.45
N CYS A 4 -3.38 21.55 0.00
CA CYS A 4 -2.85 22.91 0.00
C CYS A 4 -3.69 23.90 -0.85
N GLY A 5 -4.37 23.38 -1.87
CA GLY A 5 -5.15 24.14 -2.84
C GLY A 5 -5.67 23.26 -3.98
N LYS A 6 -6.38 23.87 -4.93
CA LYS A 6 -7.02 23.16 -6.05
C LYS A 6 -6.02 22.45 -6.96
N SER A 7 -4.79 22.96 -7.08
CA SER A 7 -3.71 22.31 -7.84
C SER A 7 -3.31 20.98 -7.20
N CYS A 8 -2.99 20.98 -5.90
CA CYS A 8 -2.69 19.78 -5.12
C CYS A 8 -3.81 18.72 -5.26
N GLN A 9 -5.08 19.15 -5.11
CA GLN A 9 -6.23 18.24 -5.23
C GLN A 9 -6.37 17.63 -6.64
N LYS A 10 -6.21 18.43 -7.70
CA LYS A 10 -6.30 17.93 -9.08
C LYS A 10 -5.18 16.96 -9.42
N ASN A 11 -3.96 17.23 -8.94
CA ASN A 11 -2.80 16.38 -9.21
C ASN A 11 -2.92 15.01 -8.52
N ASP A 12 -3.50 14.95 -7.33
CA ASP A 12 -3.71 13.69 -6.59
C ASP A 12 -4.96 12.93 -7.08
N TRP A 13 -5.88 13.59 -7.81
CA TRP A 13 -7.15 13.00 -8.24
C TRP A 13 -7.04 11.64 -8.96
N PRO A 14 -6.07 11.38 -9.85
CA PRO A 14 -5.92 10.08 -10.50
C PRO A 14 -5.77 8.90 -9.51
N ASP A 15 -5.10 9.12 -8.38
CA ASP A 15 -4.92 8.12 -7.33
C ASP A 15 -6.07 8.21 -6.31
N HIS A 16 -6.42 9.42 -5.87
CA HIS A 16 -7.45 9.65 -4.85
C HIS A 16 -8.84 9.17 -5.28
N LYS A 17 -9.20 9.27 -6.57
CA LYS A 17 -10.51 8.79 -7.07
C LYS A 17 -10.74 7.31 -6.82
N LEU A 18 -9.66 6.52 -6.68
CA LEU A 18 -9.74 5.08 -6.42
C LEU A 18 -10.14 4.81 -4.96
N GLU A 19 -9.60 5.58 -4.02
CA GLU A 19 -9.89 5.42 -2.58
C GLU A 19 -11.11 6.23 -2.11
N CYS A 20 -11.49 7.29 -2.83
CA CYS A 20 -12.52 8.24 -2.40
C CYS A 20 -13.85 7.59 -1.97
N PRO A 21 -14.38 6.56 -2.67
CA PRO A 21 -15.63 5.90 -2.26
C PRO A 21 -15.55 5.21 -0.89
N TYR A 22 -14.35 4.79 -0.49
CA TYR A 22 -14.12 3.96 0.68
C TYR A 22 -13.56 4.73 1.87
N LEU A 23 -13.07 5.97 1.68
CA LEU A 23 -12.48 6.77 2.76
C LEU A 23 -13.39 6.99 3.96
N ARG A 24 -14.72 6.93 3.78
CA ARG A 24 -15.68 6.99 4.90
C ARG A 24 -15.59 5.78 5.85
N ASN A 25 -15.08 4.65 5.35
CA ASN A 25 -14.87 3.42 6.11
C ASN A 25 -13.50 3.41 6.81
N HIS A 26 -12.65 4.41 6.53
CA HIS A 26 -11.35 4.55 7.16
C HIS A 26 -11.50 5.16 8.55
N THR A 27 -11.80 4.30 9.53
CA THR A 27 -11.97 4.67 10.93
C THR A 27 -10.63 4.76 11.66
N ASP A 28 -10.62 5.33 12.87
CA ASP A 28 -9.42 5.42 13.69
C ASP A 28 -9.17 4.09 14.41
N PHE A 29 -8.04 3.44 14.13
CA PHE A 29 -7.62 2.19 14.76
C PHE A 29 -6.09 2.03 14.71
N ARG A 30 -5.58 1.05 15.45
CA ARG A 30 -4.14 0.72 15.47
C ARG A 30 -3.69 0.32 14.06
N ASN A 31 -2.64 0.95 13.55
CA ASN A 31 -2.10 0.71 12.19
C ASN A 31 -2.93 1.28 11.03
N LYS A 32 -3.82 2.26 11.26
CA LYS A 32 -4.59 2.89 10.17
C LYS A 32 -3.71 3.42 9.04
N ASP A 33 -2.55 3.99 9.34
CA ASP A 33 -1.66 4.57 8.33
C ASP A 33 -1.05 3.48 7.44
N ILE A 34 -0.73 2.32 8.02
CA ILE A 34 -0.26 1.14 7.27
C ILE A 34 -1.37 0.61 6.36
N VAL A 35 -2.60 0.49 6.89
CA VAL A 35 -3.76 0.05 6.09
C VAL A 35 -4.06 1.04 4.97
N HIS A 36 -4.00 2.34 5.24
CA HIS A 36 -4.18 3.39 4.24
C HIS A 36 -3.13 3.23 3.13
N MET A 37 -1.86 3.13 3.50
CA MET A 37 -0.76 3.04 2.55
C MET A 37 -0.85 1.76 1.69
N ILE A 38 -1.05 0.60 2.32
CA ILE A 38 -1.19 -0.68 1.60
C ILE A 38 -2.43 -0.66 0.70
N GLY A 39 -3.55 -0.13 1.18
CA GLY A 39 -4.76 -0.02 0.35
C GLY A 39 -4.56 0.87 -0.88
N LYS A 40 -3.84 2.00 -0.73
CA LYS A 40 -3.45 2.84 -1.88
C LYS A 40 -2.59 2.07 -2.88
N LEU A 41 -1.61 1.29 -2.41
CA LEU A 41 -0.76 0.48 -3.27
C LEU A 41 -1.56 -0.58 -4.02
N ILE A 42 -2.47 -1.29 -3.33
CA ILE A 42 -3.33 -2.29 -3.97
C ILE A 42 -4.17 -1.66 -5.07
N LEU A 43 -4.88 -0.56 -4.78
CA LEU A 43 -5.71 0.12 -5.77
C LEU A 43 -4.87 0.65 -6.95
N LYS A 44 -3.68 1.18 -6.68
CA LYS A 44 -2.79 1.73 -7.70
C LYS A 44 -2.14 0.67 -8.59
N LEU A 45 -1.83 -0.50 -8.04
CA LEU A 45 -1.15 -1.61 -8.72
C LEU A 45 -2.12 -2.65 -9.30
N LYS A 46 -3.42 -2.57 -8.99
CA LYS A 46 -4.43 -3.53 -9.44
C LYS A 46 -4.38 -3.69 -10.97
N GLY A 47 -4.14 -4.93 -11.42
CA GLY A 47 -4.07 -5.30 -12.83
C GLY A 47 -2.80 -4.83 -13.56
N LYS A 48 -1.79 -4.32 -12.86
CA LYS A 48 -0.51 -3.91 -13.44
C LYS A 48 0.57 -4.95 -13.18
N ASP A 49 1.48 -5.09 -14.14
CA ASP A 49 2.75 -5.78 -13.91
C ASP A 49 3.66 -4.88 -13.07
N TRP A 50 4.11 -5.36 -11.91
CA TRP A 50 4.92 -4.59 -10.97
C TRP A 50 6.27 -4.17 -11.54
N LYS A 51 6.79 -4.90 -12.54
CA LYS A 51 8.01 -4.54 -13.28
C LYS A 51 7.84 -3.27 -14.10
N THR A 52 6.60 -2.96 -14.48
CA THR A 52 6.25 -1.75 -15.25
C THR A 52 5.86 -0.57 -14.37
N ALA A 53 5.67 -0.81 -13.06
CA ALA A 53 5.42 0.24 -12.08
C ALA A 53 6.75 0.85 -11.62
N THR A 54 7.38 1.64 -12.50
CA THR A 54 8.72 2.20 -12.26
C THR A 54 8.70 3.60 -11.65
N SER A 55 9.83 3.95 -11.04
CA SER A 55 10.15 5.29 -10.57
C SER A 55 11.65 5.53 -10.74
N ARG A 56 12.02 6.78 -11.01
CA ARG A 56 13.43 7.17 -11.12
C ARG A 56 13.91 7.73 -9.79
N ILE A 57 14.88 7.07 -9.18
CA ILE A 57 15.55 7.49 -7.95
C ILE A 57 16.99 7.86 -8.34
N PHE A 58 17.32 9.16 -8.26
CA PHE A 58 18.54 9.71 -8.86
C PHE A 58 18.63 9.36 -10.36
N ASP A 59 19.64 8.59 -10.75
CA ASP A 59 19.86 8.15 -12.14
C ASP A 59 19.51 6.69 -12.38
N VAL A 60 18.89 6.03 -11.40
CA VAL A 60 18.48 4.62 -11.51
C VAL A 60 16.96 4.55 -11.65
N GLU A 61 16.51 3.83 -12.69
CA GLU A 61 15.12 3.40 -12.79
C GLU A 61 14.95 2.12 -11.98
N VAL A 62 13.99 2.14 -11.05
CA VAL A 62 13.63 0.98 -10.23
C VAL A 62 12.14 0.72 -10.35
N SER A 63 11.74 -0.54 -10.30
CA SER A 63 10.36 -0.99 -10.31
C SER A 63 9.87 -1.34 -8.91
N PHE A 64 8.56 -1.46 -8.74
CA PHE A 64 7.98 -1.95 -7.50
C PHE A 64 8.41 -3.40 -7.20
N ASP A 65 8.69 -4.19 -8.24
CA ASP A 65 9.19 -5.56 -8.13
C ASP A 65 10.56 -5.60 -7.43
N ASP A 66 11.42 -4.61 -7.69
CA ASP A 66 12.78 -4.52 -7.15
C ASP A 66 12.84 -4.26 -5.64
N LEU A 67 11.71 -3.92 -5.00
CA LEU A 67 11.66 -3.71 -3.55
C LEU A 67 11.89 -5.03 -2.80
N LEU A 68 12.80 -5.02 -1.83
CA LEU A 68 12.99 -6.17 -0.93
C LEU A 68 11.74 -6.40 -0.09
N SER A 69 11.33 -7.67 0.05
CA SER A 69 10.26 -8.07 0.94
C SER A 69 10.85 -8.63 2.24
N GLN A 70 10.24 -8.31 3.38
CA GLN A 70 10.55 -9.01 4.63
C GLN A 70 10.27 -10.51 4.59
N ALA A 71 9.48 -11.02 3.64
CA ALA A 71 9.31 -12.45 3.41
C ALA A 71 10.66 -13.15 3.12
N ASP A 72 11.61 -12.43 2.53
CA ASP A 72 12.95 -12.92 2.19
C ASP A 72 13.91 -12.89 3.40
N HIS A 73 13.53 -12.19 4.47
CA HIS A 73 14.41 -11.87 5.61
C HIS A 73 13.84 -12.25 6.99
N GLY A 74 12.80 -13.08 7.05
CA GLY A 74 12.48 -13.85 8.24
C GLY A 74 11.82 -13.08 9.39
N LEU A 75 10.86 -12.18 9.11
CA LEU A 75 9.92 -11.76 10.14
C LEU A 75 9.15 -12.98 10.66
N GLN A 76 9.49 -13.40 11.88
CA GLN A 76 8.66 -14.33 12.63
C GLN A 76 7.34 -13.61 12.92
N ASN A 77 6.23 -14.16 12.41
CA ASN A 77 4.84 -13.68 12.56
C ASN A 77 4.25 -12.76 11.48
N LEU A 78 4.90 -12.60 10.30
CA LEU A 78 4.32 -11.85 9.17
C LEU A 78 2.86 -12.24 8.85
N SER A 79 2.54 -13.54 8.93
CA SER A 79 1.18 -14.02 8.69
C SER A 79 0.17 -13.54 9.74
N PHE A 80 0.57 -13.39 11.00
CA PHE A 80 -0.29 -12.85 12.06
C PHE A 80 -0.52 -11.35 11.86
N GLU A 81 0.53 -10.59 11.53
CA GLU A 81 0.41 -9.15 11.27
C GLU A 81 -0.47 -8.85 10.05
N VAL A 82 -0.38 -9.67 8.99
CA VAL A 82 -1.25 -9.57 7.82
C VAL A 82 -2.71 -9.85 8.19
N LEU A 83 -2.97 -10.81 9.11
CA LEU A 83 -4.33 -11.08 9.58
C LEU A 83 -4.93 -9.87 10.29
N ASP A 84 -4.15 -9.18 11.13
CA ASP A 84 -4.61 -8.01 11.89
C ASP A 84 -5.08 -6.85 10.99
N ILE A 85 -4.54 -6.74 9.77
CA ILE A 85 -4.90 -5.69 8.83
C ILE A 85 -5.92 -6.12 7.77
N THR A 86 -6.24 -7.41 7.64
CA THR A 86 -7.07 -7.92 6.52
C THR A 86 -8.48 -7.34 6.53
N THR A 87 -9.18 -7.40 7.66
CA THR A 87 -10.57 -6.89 7.77
C THR A 87 -10.66 -5.36 7.63
N PRO A 88 -9.77 -4.56 8.28
CA PRO A 88 -9.73 -3.12 8.02
C PRO A 88 -9.41 -2.78 6.56
N LEU A 89 -8.53 -3.55 5.91
CA LEU A 89 -8.17 -3.35 4.52
C LEU A 89 -9.35 -3.65 3.60
N GLU A 90 -10.06 -4.77 3.78
CA GLU A 90 -11.27 -5.10 3.02
C GLU A 90 -12.33 -3.99 3.14
N SER A 91 -12.51 -3.44 4.34
CA SER A 91 -13.40 -2.29 4.58
C SER A 91 -12.95 -1.03 3.82
N TYR A 92 -11.64 -0.81 3.73
CA TYR A 92 -11.02 0.38 3.14
C TYR A 92 -10.87 0.32 1.62
N ILE A 93 -10.72 -0.85 1.01
CA ILE A 93 -10.58 -0.96 -0.45
C ILE A 93 -11.73 -1.66 -1.12
N GLY A 94 -12.67 -2.26 -0.38
CA GLY A 94 -13.71 -3.10 -0.95
C GLY A 94 -13.19 -4.51 -1.24
N LYS A 95 -14.03 -5.51 -0.97
CA LYS A 95 -13.69 -6.93 -1.13
C LYS A 95 -13.28 -7.29 -2.56
N GLU A 96 -13.86 -6.64 -3.54
CA GLU A 96 -13.54 -6.79 -4.98
C GLU A 96 -12.14 -6.31 -5.37
N ASN A 97 -11.46 -5.56 -4.50
CA ASN A 97 -10.10 -5.09 -4.70
C ASN A 97 -9.08 -5.86 -3.86
N MET A 98 -9.52 -6.77 -2.99
CA MET A 98 -8.60 -7.58 -2.19
C MET A 98 -7.76 -8.50 -3.10
N PRO A 99 -6.42 -8.48 -2.95
CA PRO A 99 -5.55 -9.39 -3.67
C PRO A 99 -5.54 -10.76 -3.00
N ASP A 100 -4.95 -11.74 -3.67
CA ASP A 100 -4.68 -13.05 -3.07
C ASP A 100 -3.74 -12.93 -1.87
N LYS A 101 -3.85 -13.89 -0.95
CA LYS A 101 -3.13 -13.89 0.33
C LYS A 101 -1.62 -13.74 0.17
N GLU A 102 -1.02 -14.38 -0.83
CA GLU A 102 0.43 -14.32 -1.05
C GLU A 102 0.86 -12.94 -1.58
N ILE A 103 0.09 -12.34 -2.48
CA ILE A 103 0.32 -10.96 -2.95
C ILE A 103 0.17 -9.97 -1.79
N LEU A 104 -0.83 -10.16 -0.92
CA LEU A 104 -1.02 -9.31 0.26
C LEU A 104 0.18 -9.39 1.22
N LYS A 105 0.69 -10.59 1.49
CA LYS A 105 1.88 -10.80 2.32
C LYS A 105 3.10 -10.14 1.71
N GLU A 106 3.30 -10.28 0.41
CA GLU A 106 4.44 -9.67 -0.28
C GLU A 106 4.38 -8.14 -0.22
N LEU A 107 3.21 -7.54 -0.50
CA LEU A 107 2.98 -6.10 -0.38
C LEU A 107 3.27 -5.60 1.04
N TYR A 108 2.71 -6.29 2.04
CA TYR A 108 2.94 -5.95 3.44
C TYR A 108 4.45 -6.04 3.78
N GLY A 109 5.12 -7.11 3.35
CA GLY A 109 6.55 -7.31 3.56
C GLY A 109 7.41 -6.21 2.94
N LYS A 110 7.14 -5.81 1.69
CA LYS A 110 7.85 -4.70 1.00
C LYS A 110 7.65 -3.37 1.72
N VAL A 111 6.42 -3.11 2.18
CA VAL A 111 6.07 -1.91 2.95
C VAL A 111 6.79 -1.87 4.29
N MET A 112 6.72 -2.94 5.08
CA MET A 112 7.27 -2.97 6.42
C MET A 112 8.80 -3.02 6.43
N TYR A 113 9.42 -3.67 5.45
CA TYR A 113 10.88 -3.57 5.25
C TYR A 113 11.27 -2.10 5.05
N SER A 114 10.62 -1.43 4.09
CA SER A 114 10.90 -0.03 3.79
C SER A 114 10.69 0.88 5.01
N PHE A 115 9.56 0.74 5.71
CA PHE A 115 9.23 1.57 6.89
C PHE A 115 10.23 1.43 8.04
N ASN A 116 10.70 0.20 8.30
CA ASN A 116 11.63 -0.06 9.40
C ASN A 116 13.06 0.43 9.10
N PHE A 117 13.44 0.58 7.83
CA PHE A 117 14.74 1.15 7.44
C PHE A 117 14.81 2.67 7.63
N TYR A 118 13.71 3.40 7.43
CA TYR A 118 13.70 4.87 7.59
C TYR A 118 13.57 5.35 9.05
N ASN A 119 13.17 4.46 9.98
CA ASN A 119 12.98 4.78 11.40
C ASN A 119 14.15 4.29 12.29
N LYS A 120 15.27 3.88 11.69
CA LYS A 120 16.55 3.63 12.37
C LYS A 120 17.51 4.79 12.13
#